data_AF-A0A0D8YGC6-F1
#
_entry.id   AF-A0A0D8YGC6-F1
#
_cell.length_a   1.000
_cell.length_b   1.000
_cell.length_c   1.000
_cell.angle_alpha   90.00
_cell.angle_beta   90.00
_cell.angle_gamma   90.00
#
_symmetry.space_group_name_H-M   'P 1'
#
loop_
_entity.id
_entity.type
_entity.pdbx_description
1 polymer ?
#
loop_
_entity_poly.entity_id
_entity_poly.type
_entity_poly.pdbx_seq_one_letter_code
_entity_poly.pdbx_strand_id
1 'polypeptide(L)'
;MVLLQEEHGRIERPPKRVVEELYRKTSGDEHQSTSPIQLPKGRLHNLNIRPGFAYYLVELRFVEGMKVGLYVKHYRNQVIISKVSTGSMASKSLRVLDRIIEVNNMPVTDKDVCKTLIINAIQNMGFVTLIVERPVERPAIEIMENALSESVQQPPSVAMPSDVRSIVRRHNEKISGGLNNIEPVKILKRPDSLPKYRPHIQIEDHNRDEYLIGMDNEHKNRKLHKVSKKNAKHSKRNSLRVRKK
;
A
#
# COMPACT_ATOMS: atom_id res chain seq x y z
N MET A 1 19.53 57.14 -6.98
CA MET A 1 18.42 56.87 -6.03
C MET A 1 17.42 56.00 -6.74
N VAL A 2 17.39 54.71 -6.41
CA VAL A 2 16.44 53.71 -6.93
C VAL A 2 15.58 53.30 -5.74
N LEU A 3 14.26 53.45 -5.83
CA LEU A 3 13.32 53.01 -4.81
C LEU A 3 12.22 52.19 -5.49
N LEU A 4 12.20 50.91 -5.11
CA LEU A 4 11.21 49.88 -5.40
C LEU A 4 9.92 50.17 -4.64
N GLN A 5 8.75 49.89 -5.23
CA GLN A 5 7.53 49.60 -4.49
C GLN A 5 6.82 48.38 -5.07
N GLU A 6 6.43 47.49 -4.16
CA GLU A 6 5.87 46.16 -4.35
C GLU A 6 4.34 46.23 -4.43
N GLU A 7 3.75 45.56 -5.43
CA GLU A 7 2.30 45.41 -5.61
C GLU A 7 1.81 44.12 -4.91
N HIS A 8 1.14 44.27 -3.76
CA HIS A 8 0.43 43.17 -3.10
C HIS A 8 -1.05 43.14 -3.52
N GLY A 9 -1.43 42.12 -4.30
CA GLY A 9 -2.81 41.84 -4.66
C GLY A 9 -3.67 41.40 -3.46
N ARG A 10 -4.76 42.13 -3.20
CA ARG A 10 -5.82 41.75 -2.25
C ARG A 10 -6.77 40.75 -2.92
N ILE A 11 -6.93 39.57 -2.31
CA ILE A 11 -8.00 38.63 -2.63
C ILE A 11 -9.25 39.09 -1.87
N GLU A 12 -10.26 39.57 -2.59
CA GLU A 12 -11.54 40.00 -1.99
C GLU A 12 -12.32 38.79 -1.45
N ARG A 13 -12.73 38.88 -0.17
CA ARG A 13 -13.63 37.90 0.47
C ARG A 13 -15.07 38.26 0.11
N PRO A 14 -15.94 37.28 -0.21
CA PRO A 14 -17.33 37.56 -0.55
C PRO A 14 -18.11 38.13 0.65
N PRO A 15 -19.16 38.94 0.39
CA PRO A 15 -19.87 39.71 1.42
C PRO A 15 -20.68 38.82 2.39
N LYS A 16 -20.65 39.21 3.68
CA LYS A 16 -21.25 38.52 4.84
C LYS A 16 -22.75 38.18 4.73
N ARG A 17 -23.50 38.78 3.80
CA ARG A 17 -24.94 38.50 3.64
C ARG A 17 -25.24 37.17 2.96
N VAL A 18 -24.33 36.66 2.11
CA VAL A 18 -24.55 35.38 1.41
C VAL A 18 -24.36 34.17 2.35
N VAL A 19 -23.55 34.32 3.39
CA VAL A 19 -23.27 33.25 4.38
C VAL A 19 -24.40 33.07 5.41
N GLU A 20 -25.19 34.11 5.73
CA GLU A 20 -26.32 33.98 6.65
C GLU A 20 -27.54 33.27 6.04
N GLU A 21 -27.79 33.47 4.74
CA GLU A 21 -28.93 32.86 4.06
C GLU A 21 -28.75 31.35 3.80
N LEU A 22 -27.51 30.89 3.69
CA LEU A 22 -27.17 29.47 3.60
C LEU A 22 -27.28 28.73 4.95
N TYR A 23 -27.21 29.44 6.08
CA TYR A 23 -27.29 28.84 7.41
C TYR A 23 -28.73 28.74 7.96
N ARG A 24 -29.68 29.51 7.42
CA ARG A 24 -31.10 29.48 7.86
C ARG A 24 -31.95 28.34 7.29
N LYS A 25 -31.47 27.61 6.29
CA LYS A 25 -32.20 26.49 5.66
C LYS A 25 -31.95 25.11 6.29
N THR A 26 -31.20 25.01 7.38
CA THR A 26 -30.87 23.71 8.02
C THR A 26 -31.36 23.57 9.47
N SER A 27 -32.32 24.39 9.89
CA SER A 27 -33.08 24.19 11.12
C SER A 27 -34.39 23.46 10.82
N GLY A 28 -34.26 22.18 10.54
CA GLY A 28 -35.33 21.20 10.49
C GLY A 28 -34.73 19.87 10.91
N ASP A 29 -35.22 19.32 12.02
CA ASP A 29 -34.85 18.02 12.53
C ASP A 29 -35.08 16.94 11.47
N GLU A 30 -34.01 16.57 10.77
CA GLU A 30 -34.00 15.38 9.93
C GLU A 30 -32.81 14.51 10.36
N HIS A 31 -33.15 13.43 11.06
CA HIS A 31 -32.33 12.24 11.12
C HIS A 31 -32.00 11.81 9.69
N GLN A 32 -30.87 12.26 9.15
CA GLN A 32 -30.40 11.79 7.85
C GLN A 32 -30.13 10.29 7.93
N SER A 33 -31.10 9.56 7.39
CA SER A 33 -30.99 8.19 6.91
C SER A 33 -29.71 8.08 6.07
N THR A 34 -28.66 7.54 6.68
CA THR A 34 -27.40 7.26 6.00
C THR A 34 -27.57 6.03 5.11
N SER A 35 -28.23 6.20 3.97
CA SER A 35 -28.13 5.22 2.88
C SER A 35 -26.64 5.02 2.56
N PRO A 36 -26.17 3.79 2.32
CA PRO A 36 -24.78 3.52 1.97
C PRO A 36 -24.41 4.36 0.74
N ILE A 37 -23.50 5.32 0.94
CA ILE A 37 -23.00 6.18 -0.11
C ILE A 37 -22.26 5.28 -1.11
N GLN A 38 -22.67 5.31 -2.37
CA GLN A 38 -21.97 4.64 -3.46
C GLN A 38 -20.60 5.30 -3.65
N LEU A 39 -19.55 4.64 -3.17
CA LEU A 39 -18.17 5.03 -3.45
C LEU A 39 -17.99 5.16 -4.98
N PRO A 40 -17.26 6.18 -5.47
CA PRO A 40 -16.99 6.32 -6.90
C PRO A 40 -16.43 5.02 -7.48
N LYS A 41 -16.99 4.54 -8.60
CA LYS A 41 -16.70 3.19 -9.16
C LYS A 41 -15.21 2.92 -9.41
N GLY A 42 -14.41 3.95 -9.67
CA GLY A 42 -12.95 3.84 -9.83
C GLY A 42 -12.17 3.58 -8.55
N ARG A 43 -12.72 3.90 -7.36
CA ARG A 43 -12.08 3.65 -6.06
C ARG A 43 -12.39 2.29 -5.47
N LEU A 44 -13.50 1.69 -5.86
CA LEU A 44 -13.92 0.36 -5.38
C LEU A 44 -12.93 -0.74 -5.77
N HIS A 45 -12.20 -0.58 -6.89
CA HIS A 45 -11.32 -1.65 -7.38
C HIS A 45 -10.12 -1.95 -6.47
N ASN A 46 -9.75 -1.03 -5.59
CA ASN A 46 -8.64 -1.20 -4.64
C ASN A 46 -9.10 -1.47 -3.21
N LEU A 47 -10.40 -1.44 -2.94
CA LEU A 47 -10.94 -1.78 -1.63
C LEU A 47 -11.33 -3.25 -1.57
N ASN A 48 -10.73 -3.97 -0.62
CA ASN A 48 -11.15 -5.32 -0.26
C ASN A 48 -12.46 -5.23 0.53
N ILE A 49 -13.60 -5.33 -0.19
CA ILE A 49 -14.93 -5.31 0.41
C ILE A 49 -15.13 -6.58 1.24
N ARG A 50 -15.33 -6.39 2.55
CA ARG A 50 -15.57 -7.48 3.50
C ARG A 50 -17.07 -7.66 3.72
N PRO A 51 -17.57 -8.91 3.76
CA PRO A 51 -18.96 -9.16 4.13
C PRO A 51 -19.21 -8.71 5.58
N GLY A 52 -20.40 -8.19 5.85
CA GLY A 52 -20.79 -7.67 7.17
C GLY A 52 -20.28 -6.26 7.51
N PHE A 53 -19.59 -5.59 6.58
CA PHE A 53 -19.13 -4.22 6.72
C PHE A 53 -19.75 -3.29 5.66
N ALA A 54 -20.07 -2.07 6.06
CA ALA A 54 -20.50 -0.99 5.18
C ALA A 54 -19.41 0.06 5.05
N TYR A 55 -19.27 0.63 3.86
CA TYR A 55 -18.24 1.61 3.56
C TYR A 55 -18.87 2.98 3.35
N TYR A 56 -18.25 4.01 3.93
CA TYR A 56 -18.72 5.39 3.85
C TYR A 56 -17.59 6.32 3.42
N LEU A 57 -17.92 7.27 2.55
CA LEU A 57 -17.08 8.41 2.24
C LEU A 57 -17.48 9.56 3.16
N VAL A 58 -16.55 10.01 4.00
CA VAL A 58 -16.77 11.06 4.98
C VAL A 58 -15.89 12.25 4.66
N GLU A 59 -16.47 13.44 4.61
CA GLU A 59 -15.76 14.71 4.49
C GLU A 59 -15.82 15.45 5.83
N LEU A 60 -14.67 15.80 6.40
CA LEU A 60 -14.57 16.65 7.57
C LEU A 60 -14.06 18.02 7.14
N ARG A 61 -14.87 19.06 7.36
CA ARG A 61 -14.48 20.45 7.09
C ARG A 61 -13.99 21.13 8.36
N PHE A 62 -12.87 21.83 8.25
CA PHE A 62 -12.31 22.62 9.33
C PHE A 62 -13.27 23.74 9.72
N VAL A 63 -13.53 23.86 11.02
CA VAL A 63 -14.29 24.95 11.62
C VAL A 63 -13.42 25.58 12.69
N GLU A 64 -13.19 26.87 12.57
CA GLU A 64 -12.36 27.63 13.52
C GLU A 64 -12.93 27.50 14.94
N GLY A 65 -12.06 27.27 15.92
CA GLY A 65 -12.44 27.03 17.32
C GLY A 65 -12.96 25.63 17.63
N MET A 66 -13.24 24.78 16.63
CA MET A 66 -13.62 23.38 16.87
C MET A 66 -12.41 22.45 16.79
N LYS A 67 -12.28 21.56 17.79
CA LYS A 67 -11.31 20.47 17.76
C LYS A 67 -11.80 19.34 16.85
N VAL A 68 -10.85 18.62 16.24
CA VAL A 68 -11.12 17.39 15.47
C VAL A 68 -11.79 16.33 16.36
N GLY A 69 -11.29 16.17 17.59
CA GLY A 69 -11.89 15.33 18.64
C GLY A 69 -11.97 13.84 18.32
N LEU A 70 -10.98 13.34 17.57
CA LEU A 70 -10.91 11.95 17.14
C LEU A 70 -9.81 11.19 17.91
N TYR A 71 -10.17 10.06 18.52
CA TYR A 71 -9.21 9.17 19.19
C TYR A 71 -9.15 7.84 18.45
N VAL A 72 -7.96 7.50 17.96
CA VAL A 72 -7.69 6.30 17.18
C VAL A 72 -6.71 5.37 17.88
N LYS A 73 -6.99 4.07 17.78
CA LYS A 73 -6.16 2.97 18.27
C LYS A 73 -5.61 2.20 17.08
N HIS A 74 -4.38 1.69 17.22
CA HIS A 74 -3.75 0.84 16.22
C HIS A 74 -3.86 -0.62 16.65
N TYR A 75 -4.30 -1.49 15.75
CA TYR A 75 -4.34 -2.93 15.97
C TYR A 75 -4.18 -3.68 14.65
N ARG A 76 -3.18 -4.57 14.55
CA ARG A 76 -2.90 -5.41 13.36
C ARG A 76 -2.98 -4.66 12.02
N ASN A 77 -2.27 -3.54 11.89
CA ASN A 77 -2.25 -2.67 10.70
C ASN A 77 -3.61 -2.05 10.36
N GLN A 78 -4.45 -1.84 11.38
CA GLN A 78 -5.74 -1.18 11.26
C GLN A 78 -5.80 -0.01 12.22
N VAL A 79 -6.38 1.09 11.75
CA VAL A 79 -6.67 2.27 12.55
C VAL A 79 -8.15 2.27 12.89
N ILE A 80 -8.46 2.01 14.15
CA ILE A 80 -9.83 1.87 14.65
C ILE A 80 -10.14 3.06 15.55
N ILE A 81 -11.33 3.64 15.40
CA ILE A 81 -11.80 4.74 16.24
C ILE A 81 -12.20 4.19 17.60
N SER A 82 -11.48 4.61 18.64
CA SER A 82 -11.72 4.20 20.03
C SER A 82 -12.70 5.11 20.74
N LYS A 83 -12.62 6.41 20.49
CA LYS A 83 -13.47 7.42 21.14
C LYS A 83 -13.63 8.62 20.23
N VAL A 84 -14.79 9.25 20.31
CA VAL A 84 -15.06 10.53 19.65
C VAL A 84 -15.49 11.54 20.70
N SER A 85 -14.85 12.71 20.72
CA SER A 85 -15.24 13.79 21.61
C SER A 85 -16.58 14.36 21.16
N THR A 86 -17.51 14.54 22.09
CA THR A 86 -18.75 15.29 21.85
C THR A 86 -18.44 16.73 21.45
N GLY A 87 -19.27 17.30 20.56
CA GLY A 87 -19.10 18.67 20.07
C GLY A 87 -17.87 18.88 19.16
N SER A 88 -17.26 17.81 18.65
CA SER A 88 -16.11 17.88 17.75
C SER A 88 -16.51 17.79 16.27
N MET A 89 -15.59 18.11 15.36
CA MET A 89 -15.81 17.94 13.91
C MET A 89 -16.16 16.49 13.56
N ALA A 90 -15.49 15.52 14.20
CA ALA A 90 -15.70 14.09 13.96
C ALA A 90 -17.02 13.55 14.52
N SER A 91 -17.59 14.20 15.55
CA SER A 91 -18.78 13.69 16.26
C SER A 91 -20.03 13.54 15.41
N LYS A 92 -20.14 14.29 14.31
CA LYS A 92 -21.30 14.26 13.42
C LYS A 92 -21.26 13.09 12.43
N SER A 93 -20.08 12.72 11.95
CA SER A 93 -19.93 11.78 10.83
C SER A 93 -19.27 10.45 11.20
N LEU A 94 -18.42 10.44 12.23
CA LEU A 94 -17.66 9.28 12.67
C LEU A 94 -18.20 8.72 13.98
N ARG A 95 -18.13 7.39 14.12
CA ARG A 95 -18.58 6.65 15.30
C ARG A 95 -17.45 5.79 15.86
N VAL A 96 -17.60 5.37 17.11
CA VAL A 96 -16.71 4.37 17.71
C VAL A 96 -16.86 3.05 16.95
N LEU A 97 -15.78 2.27 16.86
CA LEU A 97 -15.66 1.02 16.07
C LEU A 97 -15.54 1.20 14.55
N ASP A 98 -15.73 2.42 14.02
CA ASP A 98 -15.41 2.67 12.61
C ASP A 98 -13.89 2.50 12.40
N ARG A 99 -13.51 1.86 11.29
CA ARG A 99 -12.13 1.70 10.86
C ARG A 99 -11.83 2.67 9.73
N ILE A 100 -10.70 3.37 9.84
CA ILE A 100 -10.21 4.28 8.79
C ILE A 100 -9.34 3.46 7.83
N ILE A 101 -9.70 3.47 6.55
CA ILE A 101 -8.96 2.77 5.49
C ILE A 101 -8.05 3.74 4.75
N GLU A 102 -8.60 4.90 4.36
CA GLU A 102 -7.89 5.91 3.57
C GLU A 102 -8.15 7.32 4.09
N VAL A 103 -7.13 8.17 3.96
CA VAL A 103 -7.17 9.61 4.24
C VAL A 103 -6.68 10.36 3.00
N ASN A 104 -7.51 11.22 2.40
CA ASN A 104 -7.18 11.96 1.18
C ASN A 104 -6.54 11.10 0.08
N ASN A 105 -7.11 9.91 -0.13
CA ASN A 105 -6.70 8.93 -1.14
C ASN A 105 -5.38 8.21 -0.84
N MET A 106 -4.86 8.37 0.38
CA MET A 106 -3.70 7.64 0.87
C MET A 106 -4.18 6.52 1.81
N PRO A 107 -3.85 5.25 1.54
CA PRO A 107 -4.19 4.15 2.43
C PRO A 107 -3.38 4.27 3.72
N VAL A 108 -4.04 3.99 4.85
CA VAL A 108 -3.43 4.15 6.16
C VAL A 108 -3.53 2.86 6.96
N THR A 109 -2.38 2.37 7.39
CA THR A 109 -2.23 1.21 8.27
C THR A 109 -1.96 1.63 9.72
N ASP A 110 -1.22 2.73 9.90
CA ASP A 110 -0.67 3.14 11.19
C ASP A 110 -1.37 4.37 11.77
N LYS A 111 -1.58 4.38 13.09
CA LYS A 111 -2.27 5.49 13.77
C LYS A 111 -1.53 6.81 13.63
N ASP A 112 -0.20 6.81 13.62
CA ASP A 112 0.60 8.03 13.66
C ASP A 112 0.62 8.68 12.28
N VAL A 113 0.75 7.87 11.23
CA VAL A 113 0.55 8.31 9.83
C VAL A 113 -0.88 8.84 9.63
N CYS A 114 -1.89 8.18 10.20
CA CYS A 114 -3.27 8.66 10.12
C CYS A 114 -3.42 10.06 10.71
N LYS A 115 -2.87 10.28 11.91
CA LYS A 115 -2.97 11.56 12.61
C LYS A 115 -2.26 12.68 11.85
N THR A 116 -1.04 12.43 11.38
CA THR A 116 -0.26 13.43 10.65
C THR A 116 -0.97 13.80 9.34
N LEU A 117 -1.50 12.82 8.60
CA LEU A 117 -2.25 13.08 7.37
C LEU A 117 -3.51 13.92 7.62
N ILE A 118 -4.29 13.60 8.66
CA ILE A 118 -5.49 14.35 9.01
C ILE A 118 -5.15 15.79 9.40
N ILE A 119 -4.15 15.99 10.27
CA ILE A 119 -3.73 17.32 10.73
C ILE A 119 -3.22 18.15 9.55
N ASN A 120 -2.34 17.57 8.73
CA ASN A 120 -1.77 18.26 7.57
C ASN A 120 -2.84 18.63 6.53
N ALA A 121 -3.81 17.74 6.30
CA ALA A 121 -4.93 18.01 5.40
C ALA A 121 -5.78 19.18 5.88
N ILE A 122 -6.11 19.20 7.16
CA ILE A 122 -6.91 20.25 7.78
C ILE A 122 -6.17 21.60 7.74
N GLN A 123 -4.86 21.61 8.03
CA GLN A 123 -4.06 22.83 8.03
C GLN A 123 -3.86 23.42 6.62
N ASN A 124 -3.65 22.57 5.61
CA ASN A 124 -3.31 23.04 4.26
C ASN A 124 -4.54 23.26 3.37
N MET A 125 -5.53 22.38 3.44
CA MET A 125 -6.70 22.38 2.56
C MET A 125 -7.97 22.88 3.25
N GLY A 126 -8.02 22.84 4.59
CA GLY A 126 -9.22 23.17 5.36
C GLY A 126 -10.29 22.08 5.36
N PHE A 127 -10.04 20.93 4.73
CA PHE A 127 -10.92 19.76 4.80
C PHE A 127 -10.13 18.46 4.63
N VAL A 128 -10.72 17.35 5.06
CA VAL A 128 -10.17 16.01 4.87
C VAL A 128 -11.26 15.05 4.43
N THR A 129 -10.93 14.22 3.44
CA THR A 129 -11.77 13.14 2.93
C THR A 129 -11.28 11.81 3.49
N LEU A 130 -12.20 11.00 4.02
CA LEU A 130 -11.92 9.74 4.68
C LEU A 130 -12.78 8.64 4.06
N ILE A 131 -12.20 7.46 3.89
CA ILE A 131 -12.97 6.25 3.62
C ILE A 131 -12.97 5.43 4.90
N VAL A 132 -14.17 5.17 5.41
CA VAL A 132 -14.36 4.43 6.66
C VAL A 132 -15.16 3.15 6.42
N GLU A 133 -14.75 2.10 7.12
CA GLU A 133 -15.39 0.79 7.18
C GLU A 133 -16.12 0.69 8.52
N ARG A 134 -17.44 0.49 8.47
CA ARG A 134 -18.32 0.37 9.64
C ARG A 134 -18.84 -1.06 9.74
N PRO A 135 -18.69 -1.73 10.90
CA PRO A 135 -19.31 -3.03 11.11
C PRO A 135 -20.84 -2.90 11.18
N VAL A 136 -21.57 -3.72 10.44
CA VAL A 136 -23.04 -3.75 10.43
C VAL A 136 -23.55 -5.06 11.03
N GLU A 137 -22.95 -6.18 10.65
CA GLU A 137 -23.33 -7.49 11.17
C GLU A 137 -22.71 -7.76 12.55
N ARG A 138 -23.44 -8.52 13.39
CA ARG A 138 -22.97 -8.94 14.72
C ARG A 138 -21.55 -9.53 14.74
N PRO A 139 -21.19 -10.50 13.88
CA PRO A 139 -19.82 -11.01 13.86
C PRO A 139 -18.77 -9.94 13.54
N ALA A 140 -19.09 -8.98 12.66
CA ALA A 140 -18.19 -7.87 12.33
C ALA A 140 -17.98 -6.93 13.52
N ILE A 141 -19.04 -6.66 14.29
CA ILE A 141 -18.99 -5.85 15.51
C ILE A 141 -18.10 -6.52 16.55
N GLU A 142 -18.32 -7.81 16.84
CA GLU A 142 -17.52 -8.57 17.80
C GLU A 142 -16.02 -8.58 17.44
N ILE A 143 -15.69 -8.72 16.15
CA ILE A 143 -14.30 -8.64 15.69
C ILE A 143 -13.69 -7.26 15.99
N MET A 144 -14.44 -6.18 15.74
CA MET A 144 -13.95 -4.82 16.00
C MET A 144 -13.85 -4.51 17.50
N GLU A 145 -14.78 -5.00 18.31
CA GLU A 145 -14.74 -4.86 19.77
C GLU A 145 -13.54 -5.63 20.36
N ASN A 146 -13.33 -6.87 19.92
CA ASN A 146 -12.16 -7.67 20.30
C ASN A 146 -10.86 -6.99 19.88
N ALA A 147 -10.79 -6.42 18.67
CA ALA A 147 -9.61 -5.66 18.23
C ALA A 147 -9.32 -4.45 19.13
N LEU A 148 -10.36 -3.77 19.61
CA LEU A 148 -10.23 -2.63 20.49
C LEU A 148 -9.77 -3.05 21.90
N SER A 149 -10.19 -4.21 22.40
CA SER A 149 -9.78 -4.74 23.71
C SER A 149 -8.39 -5.39 23.68
N GLU A 150 -8.12 -6.27 22.71
CA GLU A 150 -6.88 -7.06 22.59
C GLU A 150 -5.62 -6.23 22.36
N SER A 151 -5.74 -5.05 21.76
CA SER A 151 -4.61 -4.12 21.59
C SER A 151 -3.98 -3.67 22.91
N VAL A 152 -4.62 -3.92 24.07
CA VAL A 152 -4.01 -3.71 25.40
C VAL A 152 -3.14 -4.89 25.84
N GLN A 153 -3.39 -6.10 25.31
CA GLN A 153 -2.86 -7.36 25.85
C GLN A 153 -1.84 -8.05 24.94
N GLN A 154 -1.41 -7.42 23.84
CA GLN A 154 -0.49 -8.09 22.92
C GLN A 154 0.88 -8.32 23.57
N PRO A 155 1.35 -9.59 23.62
CA PRO A 155 2.72 -9.86 24.02
C PRO A 155 3.68 -9.21 23.02
N PRO A 156 4.87 -8.77 23.45
CA PRO A 156 5.86 -8.17 22.57
C PRO A 156 6.18 -9.11 21.41
N SER A 157 6.26 -8.57 20.20
CA SER A 157 6.57 -9.34 18.99
C SER A 157 7.81 -10.22 19.22
N VAL A 158 7.69 -11.50 18.84
CA VAL A 158 8.77 -12.47 18.98
C VAL A 158 10.02 -11.97 18.26
N ALA A 159 11.15 -12.01 18.97
CA ALA A 159 12.44 -11.59 18.41
C ALA A 159 12.76 -12.42 17.15
N MET A 160 13.12 -11.73 16.08
CA MET A 160 13.52 -12.38 14.83
C MET A 160 14.74 -13.29 15.08
N PRO A 161 14.68 -14.58 14.68
CA PRO A 161 15.81 -15.52 14.79
C PRO A 161 17.07 -14.98 14.10
N SER A 162 18.25 -15.39 14.56
CA SER A 162 19.55 -14.93 14.04
C SER A 162 19.66 -15.06 12.52
N ASP A 163 19.19 -16.19 12.00
CA ASP A 163 19.34 -16.55 10.60
C ASP A 163 18.48 -15.65 9.71
N VAL A 164 17.23 -15.39 10.13
CA VAL A 164 16.32 -14.47 9.45
C VAL A 164 16.89 -13.04 9.51
N ARG A 165 17.48 -12.64 10.63
CA ARG A 165 18.13 -11.34 10.80
C ARG A 165 19.32 -11.18 9.85
N SER A 166 20.10 -12.24 9.64
CA SER A 166 21.23 -12.26 8.71
C SER A 166 20.78 -12.12 7.26
N ILE A 167 19.67 -12.77 6.89
CA ILE A 167 19.06 -12.71 5.55
C ILE A 167 18.52 -11.30 5.29
N VAL A 168 17.75 -10.75 6.22
CA VAL A 168 17.18 -9.40 6.10
C VAL A 168 18.27 -8.34 6.03
N ARG A 169 19.30 -8.44 6.87
CA ARG A 169 20.46 -7.53 6.82
C ARG A 169 21.13 -7.55 5.45
N ARG A 170 21.47 -8.74 4.92
CA ARG A 170 22.07 -8.90 3.59
C ARG A 170 21.18 -8.33 2.48
N HIS A 171 19.86 -8.50 2.61
CA HIS A 171 18.91 -7.97 1.63
C HIS A 171 18.84 -6.44 1.67
N ASN A 172 18.76 -5.85 2.87
CA ASN A 172 18.74 -4.40 3.05
C ASN A 172 20.05 -3.74 2.61
N GLU A 173 21.19 -4.36 2.87
CA GLU A 173 22.50 -3.91 2.36
C GLU A 173 22.53 -3.90 0.83
N LYS A 174 21.95 -4.91 0.17
CA LYS A 174 21.80 -4.92 -1.29
C LYS A 174 20.89 -3.80 -1.78
N ILE A 175 19.74 -3.58 -1.13
CA ILE A 175 18.79 -2.53 -1.50
C ILE A 175 19.44 -1.15 -1.36
N SER A 176 20.05 -0.88 -0.21
CA SER A 176 20.71 0.40 0.09
C SER A 176 21.96 0.62 -0.77
N GLY A 177 22.64 -0.46 -1.17
CA GLY A 177 23.84 -0.43 -2.02
C GLY A 177 23.59 -0.14 -3.50
N GLY A 178 22.34 0.18 -3.90
CA GLY A 178 22.05 0.67 -5.25
C GLY A 178 21.38 -0.35 -6.18
N LEU A 179 20.29 -0.96 -5.71
CA LEU A 179 19.42 -1.80 -6.56
C LEU A 179 18.72 -1.03 -7.69
N ASN A 180 18.78 0.31 -7.69
CA ASN A 180 18.31 1.15 -8.80
C ASN A 180 19.15 0.99 -10.09
N ASN A 181 20.28 0.28 -10.02
CA ASN A 181 21.15 -0.01 -11.17
C ASN A 181 21.12 -1.48 -11.64
N ILE A 182 20.18 -2.31 -11.15
CA ILE A 182 19.99 -3.63 -11.76
C ILE A 182 19.33 -3.44 -13.13
N GLU A 183 20.15 -3.39 -14.17
CA GLU A 183 19.64 -3.46 -15.54
C GLU A 183 18.86 -4.77 -15.72
N PRO A 184 17.68 -4.74 -16.36
CA PRO A 184 16.90 -5.95 -16.62
C PRO A 184 17.75 -6.98 -17.35
N VAL A 185 17.76 -8.21 -16.84
CA VAL A 185 18.51 -9.32 -17.42
C VAL A 185 18.11 -9.47 -18.89
N LYS A 186 19.11 -9.67 -19.77
CA LYS A 186 19.13 -9.57 -21.25
C LYS A 186 18.05 -10.33 -22.05
N ILE A 187 17.07 -10.95 -21.40
CA ILE A 187 16.03 -11.82 -21.98
C ILE A 187 15.02 -11.04 -22.84
N LEU A 188 14.86 -9.72 -22.60
CA LEU A 188 13.89 -8.85 -23.30
C LEU A 188 14.53 -7.86 -24.30
N LYS A 189 15.77 -8.10 -24.76
CA LYS A 189 16.38 -7.26 -25.82
C LYS A 189 15.94 -7.75 -27.20
N ARG A 190 15.60 -6.81 -28.11
CA ARG A 190 15.28 -7.12 -29.52
C ARG A 190 16.49 -7.81 -30.17
N PRO A 191 16.29 -8.76 -31.10
CA PRO A 191 17.37 -9.57 -31.67
C PRO A 191 18.47 -8.73 -32.35
N ASP A 192 18.14 -7.52 -32.79
CA ASP A 192 19.07 -6.62 -33.50
C ASP A 192 20.05 -5.88 -32.57
N SER A 193 19.82 -5.88 -31.25
CA SER A 193 20.69 -5.22 -30.25
C SER A 193 21.58 -6.17 -29.45
N LEU A 194 21.67 -7.43 -29.87
CA LEU A 194 22.57 -8.42 -29.27
C LEU A 194 23.99 -8.30 -29.88
N PRO A 195 25.06 -8.19 -29.06
CA PRO A 195 26.41 -8.27 -29.59
C PRO A 195 26.65 -9.66 -30.21
N LYS A 196 27.23 -9.70 -31.42
CA LYS A 196 27.51 -10.93 -32.18
C LYS A 196 28.45 -11.92 -31.45
N TYR A 197 29.14 -11.47 -30.41
CA TYR A 197 30.05 -12.30 -29.63
C TYR A 197 29.35 -12.85 -28.37
N ARG A 198 29.12 -14.16 -28.36
CA ARG A 198 28.82 -14.88 -27.12
C ARG A 198 30.15 -15.19 -26.44
N PRO A 199 30.39 -14.78 -25.19
CA PRO A 199 31.56 -15.26 -24.47
C PRO A 199 31.40 -16.78 -24.33
N HIS A 200 32.32 -17.52 -24.95
CA HIS A 200 32.40 -18.96 -24.75
C HIS A 200 32.92 -19.14 -23.31
N ILE A 201 32.11 -19.72 -22.42
CA ILE A 201 32.57 -20.06 -21.08
C ILE A 201 33.57 -21.20 -21.24
N GLN A 202 34.86 -20.86 -21.28
CA GLN A 202 35.95 -21.82 -21.19
C GLN A 202 36.12 -22.12 -19.70
N ILE A 203 35.64 -23.30 -19.30
CA ILE A 203 35.87 -23.82 -17.95
C ILE A 203 37.31 -24.34 -17.98
N GLU A 204 38.24 -23.62 -17.35
CA GLU A 204 39.60 -24.08 -17.17
C GLU A 204 39.61 -25.31 -16.24
N ASP A 205 40.25 -26.39 -16.67
CA ASP A 205 40.22 -27.69 -15.98
C ASP A 205 40.98 -27.71 -14.64
N HIS A 206 41.57 -26.60 -14.21
CA HIS A 206 42.49 -26.55 -13.08
C HIS A 206 41.88 -26.29 -11.71
N ASN A 207 40.56 -26.11 -11.60
CA ASN A 207 39.93 -26.11 -10.27
C ASN A 207 38.47 -26.57 -10.32
N ARG A 208 38.27 -27.87 -10.57
CA ARG A 208 36.99 -28.50 -10.27
C ARG A 208 36.98 -28.81 -8.78
N ASP A 209 36.30 -27.97 -8.01
CA ASP A 209 35.91 -28.31 -6.64
C ASP A 209 34.91 -29.47 -6.71
N GLU A 210 35.43 -30.70 -6.74
CA GLU A 210 34.64 -31.92 -6.72
C GLU A 210 34.13 -32.15 -5.29
N TYR A 211 32.89 -31.74 -5.03
CA TYR A 211 32.22 -32.05 -3.77
C TYR A 211 31.69 -33.48 -3.79
N LEU A 212 32.21 -34.32 -2.91
CA LEU A 212 31.71 -35.67 -2.68
C LEU A 212 30.36 -35.58 -1.93
N ILE A 213 29.26 -35.69 -2.68
CA ILE A 213 27.93 -35.84 -2.08
C ILE A 213 27.85 -37.27 -1.57
N GLY A 214 27.89 -37.45 -0.23
CA GLY A 214 27.86 -38.76 0.40
C GLY A 214 26.63 -39.56 -0.03
N MET A 215 26.85 -40.63 -0.80
CA MET A 215 25.86 -41.68 -1.01
C MET A 215 26.11 -42.77 0.01
N ASP A 216 25.12 -43.02 0.85
CA ASP A 216 25.06 -44.12 1.80
C ASP A 216 24.96 -45.48 1.08
N ASN A 217 26.07 -45.93 0.48
CA ASN A 217 26.22 -47.25 -0.14
C ASN A 217 27.72 -47.59 -0.29
N GLU A 218 28.36 -48.03 0.80
CA GLU A 218 29.81 -48.27 0.95
C GLU A 218 30.44 -49.38 0.08
N HIS A 219 29.72 -50.02 -0.85
CA HIS A 219 30.24 -51.22 -1.55
C HIS A 219 30.23 -51.17 -3.08
N LYS A 220 29.95 -50.01 -3.70
CA LYS A 220 29.99 -49.89 -5.17
C LYS A 220 30.77 -48.66 -5.60
N ASN A 221 32.11 -48.76 -5.54
CA ASN A 221 33.02 -47.80 -6.16
C ASN A 221 32.95 -47.89 -7.69
N ARG A 222 31.88 -47.37 -8.29
CA ARG A 222 31.78 -47.17 -9.75
C ARG A 222 31.90 -45.68 -10.04
N LYS A 223 33.01 -45.27 -10.65
CA LYS A 223 33.20 -43.92 -11.16
C LYS A 223 32.21 -43.68 -12.31
N LEU A 224 31.45 -42.60 -12.26
CA LEU A 224 30.53 -42.22 -13.32
C LEU A 224 31.33 -41.71 -14.53
N HIS A 225 31.16 -42.36 -15.69
CA HIS A 225 31.78 -41.92 -16.94
C HIS A 225 30.90 -40.92 -17.68
N LYS A 226 31.54 -39.90 -18.27
CA LYS A 226 30.89 -38.88 -19.11
C LYS A 226 30.29 -39.52 -20.35
N VAL A 227 28.97 -39.45 -20.51
CA VAL A 227 28.26 -39.95 -21.69
C VAL A 227 28.53 -39.03 -22.88
N SER A 228 28.84 -39.62 -24.05
CA SER A 228 29.06 -38.85 -25.28
C SER A 228 27.75 -38.28 -25.81
N LYS A 229 27.74 -36.98 -26.13
CA LYS A 229 26.57 -36.31 -26.72
C LYS A 229 26.46 -36.73 -28.19
N LYS A 230 25.39 -37.45 -28.56
CA LYS A 230 25.03 -37.61 -29.99
C LYS A 230 24.52 -36.27 -30.52
N ASN A 231 25.16 -35.76 -31.58
CA ASN A 231 24.68 -34.59 -32.31
C ASN A 231 23.34 -34.91 -32.98
N ALA A 232 22.25 -34.38 -32.45
CA ALA A 232 20.95 -34.43 -33.12
C ALA A 232 21.00 -33.56 -34.38
N LYS A 233 20.96 -34.19 -35.56
CA LYS A 233 20.83 -33.47 -36.84
C LYS A 233 19.49 -32.75 -36.86
N HIS A 234 19.53 -31.42 -36.83
CA HIS A 234 18.35 -30.57 -36.91
C HIS A 234 17.75 -30.68 -38.32
N SER A 235 16.67 -31.43 -38.47
CA SER A 235 15.89 -31.49 -39.72
C SER A 235 15.20 -30.14 -39.92
N LYS A 236 15.58 -29.41 -40.98
CA LYS A 236 14.90 -28.17 -41.37
C LYS A 236 13.52 -28.51 -41.93
N ARG A 237 12.46 -28.15 -41.20
CA ARG A 237 11.08 -28.14 -41.73
C ARG A 237 10.94 -26.97 -42.71
N ASN A 238 10.69 -27.28 -43.99
CA ASN A 238 10.32 -26.30 -45.00
C ASN A 238 8.94 -25.71 -44.66
N SER A 239 8.87 -24.38 -44.52
CA SER A 239 7.61 -23.66 -44.41
C SER A 239 7.01 -23.40 -45.80
N LEU A 240 5.88 -24.03 -46.07
CA LEU A 240 5.06 -23.74 -47.25
C LEU A 240 4.42 -22.35 -47.08
N ARG A 241 4.84 -21.38 -47.89
CA ARG A 241 4.18 -20.09 -48.05
C ARG A 241 2.93 -20.26 -48.92
N VAL A 242 1.74 -20.17 -48.32
CA VAL A 242 0.49 -19.99 -49.07
C VAL A 242 0.36 -18.51 -49.44
N ARG A 243 0.41 -18.20 -50.74
CA ARG A 243 0.07 -16.87 -51.28
C ARG A 243 -1.45 -16.77 -51.35
N LYS A 244 -2.03 -15.79 -50.64
CA LYS A 244 -3.41 -15.35 -50.87
C LYS A 244 -3.48 -14.65 -52.24
N LYS A 245 -4.46 -15.06 -53.06
CA LYS A 245 -5.03 -14.26 -54.14
C LYS A 245 -6.36 -13.71 -53.63
#